data_AF-A0A8B5WXJ8-F1
#
_entry.id   AF-A0A8B5WXJ8-F1
#
_cell.length_a   1.000
_cell.length_b   1.000
_cell.length_c   1.000
_cell.angle_alpha   90.00
_cell.angle_beta   90.00
_cell.angle_gamma   90.00
#
_symmetry.space_group_name_H-M   'P 1'
#
loop_
_entity.id
_entity.type
_entity.pdbx_description
1 polymer ?
#
loop_
_entity_poly.entity_id
_entity_poly.type
_entity_poly.pdbx_seq_one_letter_code
_entity_poly.pdbx_strand_id
1 'polypeptide(L)'
;GLWLLELNKFAADRVETEQERWLKFFTEGEDLDETRLPDWMQTDEMRQAMNTLKAFSEKERDYHVYQARQNYLREQRSIQRYMETLQAQTETLQAQTETLQAQAEQERAAKEQERAAKEQERAAKETALQAQEQERAAKEAALREKDAALAEIARLRALLRDS
;
A
#
# COMPACT_ATOMS: atom_id res chain seq x y z
N GLY A 1 10.05 50.03 47.18
CA GLY A 1 10.07 49.91 45.70
C GLY A 1 11.47 49.52 45.29
N LEU A 2 11.61 48.55 44.38
CA LEU A 2 12.89 48.22 43.76
C LEU A 2 13.18 49.28 42.69
N TRP A 3 14.28 50.00 42.85
CA TRP A 3 14.77 50.95 41.85
C TRP A 3 15.75 50.20 40.94
N LEU A 4 15.39 50.08 39.66
CA LEU A 4 16.30 49.55 38.64
C LEU A 4 17.01 50.74 37.99
N LEU A 5 18.33 50.80 38.16
CA LEU A 5 19.18 51.79 37.51
C LEU A 5 19.94 51.06 36.38
N GLU A 6 19.59 51.36 35.13
CA GLU A 6 20.36 50.88 33.97
C GLU A 6 21.52 51.85 33.72
N LEU A 7 22.75 51.33 33.72
CA LEU A 7 23.94 52.11 33.35
C LEU A 7 23.96 52.33 31.84
N ASN A 8 24.60 53.42 31.40
CA ASN A 8 24.77 53.69 29.97
C ASN A 8 25.49 52.51 29.29
N LYS A 9 24.96 52.10 28.14
CA LYS A 9 25.58 51.06 27.31
C LYS A 9 26.97 51.53 26.87
N PHE A 10 27.92 50.61 26.91
CA PHE A 10 29.29 50.87 26.44
C PHE A 10 29.27 51.21 24.95
N ALA A 11 29.81 52.38 24.59
CA ALA A 11 29.82 52.90 23.22
C ALA A 11 31.13 53.67 22.96
N ALA A 12 32.27 53.08 23.31
CA ALA A 12 33.57 53.71 23.11
C ALA A 12 34.13 53.37 21.72
N ASP A 13 34.33 54.41 20.90
CA ASP A 13 34.95 54.29 19.57
C ASP A 13 36.43 53.86 19.68
N ARG A 14 37.14 54.40 20.68
CA ARG A 14 38.54 54.09 20.97
C ARG A 14 38.68 53.44 22.34
N VAL A 15 39.65 52.54 22.46
CA VAL A 15 40.00 51.85 23.71
C VAL A 15 41.12 52.62 24.38
N GLU A 16 40.84 53.23 25.52
CA GLU A 16 41.81 53.99 26.31
C GLU A 16 42.23 53.24 27.59
N THR A 17 41.34 52.38 28.11
CA THR A 17 41.62 51.57 29.31
C THR A 17 41.46 50.07 29.07
N GLU A 18 42.03 49.27 29.97
CA GLU A 18 41.89 47.81 29.95
C GLU A 18 40.41 47.39 30.10
N GLN A 19 39.64 48.07 30.95
CA GLN A 19 38.22 47.77 31.15
C GLN A 19 37.40 47.98 29.87
N GLU A 20 37.66 49.06 29.13
CA GLU A 20 37.02 49.33 27.85
C GLU A 20 37.40 48.28 26.81
N ARG A 21 38.64 47.77 26.84
CA ARG A 21 39.10 46.70 25.97
C ARG A 21 38.28 45.42 26.16
N TRP A 22 38.10 45.00 27.42
CA TRP A 22 37.31 43.82 27.74
C TRP A 22 35.84 44.00 27.42
N LEU A 23 35.26 45.17 27.71
CA LEU A 23 33.86 45.47 27.35
C LEU A 23 33.65 45.44 25.83
N LYS A 24 34.61 45.98 25.06
CA LYS A 24 34.58 45.93 23.60
C LYS A 24 34.71 44.50 23.09
N PHE A 25 35.62 43.72 23.64
CA PHE A 25 35.77 42.30 23.30
C PHE A 25 34.52 41.47 23.60
N PHE A 26 33.85 41.67 24.73
CA PHE A 26 32.61 40.93 25.01
C PHE A 26 31.44 41.34 24.10
N THR A 27 31.51 42.53 23.50
CA THR A 27 30.47 43.03 22.59
C THR A 27 30.73 42.66 21.14
N GLU A 28 31.99 42.73 20.70
CA GLU A 28 32.38 42.61 19.28
C GLU A 28 33.18 41.33 18.99
N GLY A 29 33.64 40.60 20.02
CA GLY A 29 34.62 39.53 19.90
C GLY A 29 34.18 38.33 19.07
N GLU A 30 32.88 38.05 18.98
CA GLU A 30 32.34 36.97 18.15
C GLU A 30 32.57 37.21 16.65
N ASP A 31 32.55 38.48 16.22
CA ASP A 31 32.70 38.89 14.82
C ASP A 31 34.18 39.16 14.43
N LEU A 32 35.12 39.07 15.37
CA LEU A 32 36.53 39.35 15.12
C LEU A 32 37.24 38.18 14.42
N ASP A 33 38.08 38.51 13.44
CA ASP A 33 38.98 37.56 12.77
C ASP A 33 40.28 37.41 13.57
N GLU A 34 40.58 36.18 14.02
CA GLU A 34 41.79 35.85 14.76
C GLU A 34 43.10 36.17 14.00
N THR A 35 43.05 36.11 12.67
CA THR A 35 44.23 36.31 11.80
C THR A 35 44.47 37.79 11.54
N ARG A 36 43.48 38.63 11.81
CA ARG A 36 43.47 40.07 11.54
C ARG A 36 42.89 40.85 12.72
N LEU A 37 43.41 40.57 13.90
CA LEU A 37 42.97 41.24 15.11
C LEU A 37 43.26 42.76 15.07
N PRO A 38 42.30 43.60 15.48
CA PRO A 38 42.50 45.05 15.60
C PRO A 38 43.66 45.40 16.53
N ASP A 39 44.26 46.58 16.36
CA ASP A 39 45.41 47.03 17.16
C ASP A 39 45.16 46.99 18.68
N TRP A 40 43.93 47.30 19.10
CA TRP A 40 43.54 47.26 20.52
C TRP A 40 43.47 45.85 21.12
N MET A 41 43.45 44.80 20.28
CA MET A 41 43.45 43.37 20.68
C MET A 41 44.86 42.76 20.75
N GLN A 42 45.91 43.51 20.38
CA GLN A 42 47.24 42.92 20.18
C GLN A 42 48.01 42.56 21.46
N THR A 43 47.38 42.60 22.64
CA THR A 43 47.99 42.15 23.91
C THR A 43 47.90 40.64 24.10
N ASP A 44 48.77 40.09 24.94
CA ASP A 44 48.86 38.64 25.17
C ASP A 44 47.57 38.09 25.80
N GLU A 45 46.98 38.82 26.76
CA GLU A 45 45.73 38.44 27.43
C GLU A 45 44.55 38.42 26.45
N MET A 46 44.46 39.40 25.55
CA MET A 46 43.38 39.48 24.57
C MET A 46 43.51 38.42 23.48
N ARG A 47 44.74 38.12 23.04
CA ARG A 47 45.00 36.99 22.13
C ARG A 47 44.59 35.66 22.79
N GLN A 48 44.91 35.48 24.06
CA GLN A 48 44.50 34.29 24.82
C GLN A 48 42.97 34.19 24.96
N ALA A 49 42.30 35.33 25.23
CA ALA A 49 40.85 35.41 25.30
C ALA A 49 40.20 35.05 23.95
N MET A 50 40.72 35.59 22.84
CA MET A 50 40.25 35.27 21.49
C MET A 50 40.40 33.79 21.16
N ASN A 51 41.56 33.20 21.48
CA ASN A 51 41.81 31.76 21.28
C ASN A 51 40.79 30.90 22.06
N THR A 52 40.44 31.33 23.27
CA THR A 52 39.46 30.64 24.11
C THR A 52 38.05 30.75 23.53
N LEU A 53 37.64 31.96 23.14
CA LEU A 53 36.33 32.20 22.49
C LEU A 53 36.17 31.36 21.23
N LYS A 54 37.21 31.32 20.40
CA LYS A 54 37.23 30.49 19.19
C LYS A 54 37.10 29.00 19.51
N ALA A 55 37.84 28.49 20.50
CA ALA A 55 37.75 27.09 20.88
C ALA A 55 36.34 26.71 21.38
N PHE A 56 35.58 27.63 21.98
CA PHE A 56 34.17 27.41 22.32
C PHE A 56 33.28 27.41 21.07
N SER A 57 33.46 28.41 20.18
CA SER A 57 32.69 28.52 18.93
C SER A 57 32.89 27.30 18.01
N GLU A 58 34.12 26.83 17.84
CA GLU A 58 34.44 25.64 17.05
C GLU A 58 33.77 24.39 17.62
N LYS A 59 33.81 24.20 18.95
CA LYS A 59 33.14 23.08 19.61
C LYS A 59 31.63 23.10 19.41
N GLU A 60 31.01 24.29 19.51
CA GLU A 60 29.58 24.46 19.29
C GLU A 60 29.19 24.15 17.84
N ARG A 61 29.97 24.66 16.87
CA ARG A 61 29.78 24.35 15.45
C ARG A 61 29.94 22.86 15.15
N ASP A 62 30.97 22.22 15.69
CA ASP A 62 31.20 20.78 15.53
C ASP A 62 30.07 19.95 16.14
N TYR A 63 29.55 20.37 17.29
CA TYR A 63 28.39 19.76 17.92
C TYR A 63 27.15 19.84 17.01
N HIS A 64 26.88 21.02 16.42
CA HIS A 64 25.76 21.18 15.50
C HIS A 64 25.92 20.36 14.21
N VAL A 65 27.13 20.25 13.66
CA VAL A 65 27.41 19.40 12.49
C VAL A 65 27.13 17.92 12.82
N TYR A 66 27.60 17.46 13.98
CA TYR A 66 27.32 16.10 14.45
C TYR A 66 25.82 15.87 14.64
N GLN A 67 25.13 16.80 15.31
CA GLN A 67 23.70 16.71 15.56
C GLN A 67 22.91 16.67 14.25
N ALA A 68 23.23 17.55 13.28
CA ALA A 68 22.61 17.59 11.96
C ALA A 68 22.76 16.24 11.24
N ARG A 69 23.95 15.63 11.30
CA ARG A 69 24.19 14.30 10.73
C ARG A 69 23.33 13.22 11.42
N GLN A 70 23.21 13.24 12.74
CA GLN A 70 22.37 12.29 13.47
C GLN A 70 20.89 12.46 13.12
N ASN A 71 20.41 13.70 13.03
CA ASN A 71 19.04 14.00 12.64
C ASN A 71 18.75 13.51 11.22
N TYR A 72 19.62 13.81 10.27
CA TYR A 72 19.52 13.32 8.89
C TYR A 72 19.39 11.80 8.83
N LEU A 73 20.23 11.06 9.57
CA LEU A 73 20.15 9.60 9.60
C LEU A 73 18.85 9.08 10.21
N ARG A 74 18.29 9.77 11.22
CA ARG A 74 17.00 9.42 11.82
C ARG A 74 15.86 9.64 10.84
N GLU A 75 15.85 10.79 10.17
CA GLU A 75 14.87 11.14 9.15
C GLU A 75 14.92 10.16 7.99
N GLN A 76 16.11 9.90 7.44
CA GLN A 76 16.29 8.94 6.35
C GLN A 76 15.76 7.55 6.72
N ARG A 77 16.03 7.07 7.94
CA ARG A 77 15.49 5.78 8.44
C ARG A 77 13.99 5.81 8.65
N SER A 78 13.40 6.94 9.02
CA SER A 78 11.94 7.05 9.15
C SER A 78 11.25 7.02 7.78
N ILE A 79 11.81 7.72 6.79
CA ILE A 79 11.32 7.72 5.41
C ILE A 79 11.39 6.30 4.84
N GLN A 80 12.53 5.63 5.00
CA GLN A 80 12.71 4.27 4.51
C GLN A 80 11.66 3.30 5.09
N ARG A 81 11.46 3.31 6.41
CA ARG A 81 10.45 2.46 7.07
C ARG A 81 9.03 2.77 6.63
N TYR A 82 8.72 4.06 6.41
CA TYR A 82 7.42 4.48 5.91
C TYR A 82 7.16 3.93 4.50
N MET A 83 8.15 4.03 3.60
CA MET A 83 8.05 3.50 2.24
C MET A 83 7.90 1.97 2.24
N GLU A 84 8.67 1.26 3.05
CA GLU A 84 8.56 -0.20 3.22
C GLU A 84 7.15 -0.60 3.72
N THR A 85 6.60 0.16 4.68
CA THR A 85 5.26 -0.10 5.20
C THR A 85 4.19 0.11 4.13
N LEU A 86 4.30 1.18 3.33
CA LEU A 86 3.37 1.44 2.23
C LEU A 86 3.43 0.36 1.14
N GLN A 87 4.64 -0.11 0.80
CA GLN A 87 4.82 -1.19 -0.16
C GLN A 87 4.18 -2.48 0.34
N ALA A 88 4.46 -2.88 1.58
CA ALA A 88 3.84 -4.05 2.19
C ALA A 88 2.31 -3.95 2.22
N GLN A 89 1.75 -2.78 2.57
CA GLN A 89 0.31 -2.58 2.53
C GLN A 89 -0.26 -2.73 1.11
N THR A 90 0.42 -2.16 0.12
CA THR A 90 0.00 -2.26 -1.28
C THR A 90 0.01 -3.71 -1.76
N GLU A 91 1.06 -4.46 -1.47
CA GLU A 91 1.17 -5.89 -1.80
C GLU A 91 0.07 -6.71 -1.12
N THR A 92 -0.22 -6.44 0.15
CA THR A 92 -1.31 -7.14 0.86
C THR A 92 -2.68 -6.85 0.27
N LEU A 93 -2.94 -5.60 -0.15
CA LEU A 93 -4.18 -5.24 -0.81
C LEU A 93 -4.29 -5.90 -2.18
N GLN A 94 -3.21 -5.94 -2.95
CA GLN A 94 -3.18 -6.63 -4.24
C GLN A 94 -3.48 -8.12 -4.09
N ALA A 95 -2.81 -8.80 -3.15
CA ALA A 95 -3.09 -10.20 -2.86
C ALA A 95 -4.55 -10.44 -2.41
N GLN A 96 -5.11 -9.55 -1.58
CA GLN A 96 -6.53 -9.61 -1.22
C GLN A 96 -7.45 -9.42 -2.42
N THR A 97 -7.12 -8.51 -3.34
CA THR A 97 -7.94 -8.31 -4.55
C THR A 97 -7.86 -9.52 -5.49
N GLU A 98 -6.68 -10.10 -5.68
CA GLU A 98 -6.50 -11.30 -6.51
C GLU A 98 -7.26 -12.49 -5.93
N THR A 99 -7.17 -12.71 -4.61
CA THR A 99 -7.92 -13.79 -3.96
C THR A 99 -9.44 -13.61 -4.07
N LEU A 100 -9.95 -12.39 -3.92
CA LEU A 100 -11.37 -12.10 -4.12
C LEU A 100 -11.81 -12.33 -5.58
N GLN A 101 -10.98 -11.94 -6.55
CA GLN A 101 -11.24 -12.19 -7.97
C GLN A 101 -11.26 -13.69 -8.27
N ALA A 102 -10.28 -14.44 -7.77
CA ALA A 102 -10.24 -15.89 -7.95
C ALA A 102 -11.46 -16.59 -7.33
N GLN A 103 -11.91 -16.16 -6.14
CA GLN A 103 -13.13 -16.67 -5.52
C GLN A 103 -14.38 -16.34 -6.36
N ALA A 104 -14.49 -15.12 -6.87
CA ALA A 104 -15.60 -14.72 -7.73
C ALA A 104 -15.64 -15.52 -9.05
N GLU A 105 -14.48 -15.81 -9.64
CA GLU A 105 -14.36 -16.65 -10.83
C GLU A 105 -14.76 -18.10 -10.54
N GLN A 106 -14.31 -18.67 -9.42
CA GLN A 106 -14.70 -20.01 -8.98
C GLN A 106 -16.22 -20.11 -8.76
N GLU A 107 -16.84 -19.10 -8.14
CA GLU A 107 -18.29 -19.08 -7.93
C GLU A 107 -19.06 -19.01 -9.26
N ARG A 108 -18.57 -18.20 -10.22
CA ARG A 108 -19.16 -18.12 -11.56
C ARG A 108 -19.05 -19.45 -12.30
N ALA A 109 -17.88 -20.09 -12.26
CA ALA A 109 -17.66 -21.39 -12.88
C ALA A 109 -18.56 -22.47 -12.25
N ALA A 110 -18.73 -22.48 -10.92
CA ALA A 110 -19.63 -23.40 -10.23
C ALA A 110 -21.10 -23.20 -10.64
N LYS A 111 -21.55 -21.93 -10.73
CA LYS A 111 -22.91 -21.60 -11.20
C LYS A 111 -23.14 -22.03 -12.66
N GLU A 112 -22.13 -21.90 -13.51
CA GLU A 112 -22.21 -22.34 -14.90
C GLU A 112 -22.29 -23.87 -15.00
N GLN A 113 -21.47 -24.60 -14.23
CA GLN A 113 -21.54 -26.06 -14.14
C GLN A 113 -22.90 -26.55 -13.64
N GLU A 114 -23.47 -25.91 -12.63
CA GLU A 114 -24.80 -26.25 -12.12
C GLU A 114 -25.88 -26.05 -13.18
N ARG A 115 -25.81 -24.96 -13.96
CA ARG A 115 -26.74 -24.69 -15.07
C ARG A 115 -26.61 -25.74 -16.16
N ALA A 116 -25.38 -26.07 -16.56
CA ALA A 116 -25.12 -27.10 -17.56
C ALA A 116 -25.64 -28.48 -17.10
N ALA A 117 -25.44 -28.84 -15.84
CA ALA A 117 -25.97 -30.09 -15.27
C ALA A 117 -27.51 -30.13 -15.29
N LYS A 118 -28.17 -29.03 -14.92
CA LYS A 118 -29.64 -28.91 -14.99
C LYS A 118 -30.16 -29.01 -16.42
N GLU A 119 -29.44 -28.46 -17.39
CA GLU A 119 -29.80 -28.55 -18.81
C GLU A 119 -29.65 -29.99 -19.34
N GLN A 120 -28.56 -30.67 -18.99
CA GLN A 120 -28.36 -32.09 -19.32
C GLN A 120 -29.44 -32.97 -18.69
N GLU A 121 -29.82 -32.72 -17.44
CA GLU A 121 -30.90 -33.47 -16.78
C GLU A 121 -32.24 -33.28 -17.51
N ARG A 122 -32.55 -32.04 -17.93
CA ARG A 122 -33.77 -31.75 -18.71
C ARG A 122 -33.75 -32.46 -20.06
N ALA A 123 -32.64 -32.41 -20.79
CA ALA A 123 -32.48 -33.10 -22.06
C ALA A 123 -32.60 -34.63 -21.90
N ALA A 124 -32.04 -35.20 -20.83
CA ALA A 124 -32.17 -36.62 -20.52
C ALA A 124 -33.63 -37.01 -20.19
N LYS A 125 -34.36 -36.16 -19.45
CA LYS A 125 -35.78 -36.38 -19.17
C LYS A 125 -36.63 -36.31 -20.45
N GLU A 126 -36.35 -35.37 -21.33
CA GLU A 126 -37.08 -35.22 -22.60
C GLU A 126 -36.83 -36.43 -23.52
N THR A 127 -35.59 -36.87 -23.66
CA THR A 127 -35.26 -38.06 -24.46
C THR A 127 -35.88 -39.34 -23.88
N ALA A 128 -35.91 -39.50 -22.55
CA ALA A 128 -36.60 -40.61 -21.91
C ALA A 128 -38.12 -40.60 -22.16
N LEU A 129 -38.75 -39.42 -22.12
CA LEU A 129 -40.18 -39.28 -22.39
C LEU A 129 -40.51 -39.61 -23.86
N GLN A 130 -39.71 -39.11 -24.81
CA GLN A 130 -39.85 -39.44 -26.23
C GLN A 130 -39.68 -40.94 -26.49
N ALA A 131 -38.71 -41.60 -25.85
CA ALA A 131 -38.52 -43.05 -25.96
C ALA A 131 -39.74 -43.83 -25.42
N GLN A 132 -40.32 -43.38 -24.30
CA GLN A 132 -41.52 -43.98 -23.74
C GLN A 132 -42.73 -43.82 -24.68
N GLU A 133 -42.90 -42.64 -25.29
CA GLU A 133 -43.96 -42.39 -26.27
C GLU A 133 -43.81 -43.28 -27.51
N GLN A 134 -42.59 -43.42 -28.04
CA GLN A 134 -42.30 -44.32 -29.16
C GLN A 134 -42.59 -45.78 -28.81
N GLU A 135 -42.22 -46.24 -27.60
CA GLU A 135 -42.52 -47.60 -27.15
C GLU A 135 -44.03 -47.85 -27.05
N ARG A 136 -44.79 -46.88 -26.52
CA ARG A 136 -46.26 -46.95 -26.47
C ARG A 136 -46.86 -47.00 -27.88
N ALA A 137 -46.42 -46.13 -28.77
CA ALA A 137 -46.87 -46.12 -30.17
C ALA A 137 -46.56 -47.44 -30.88
N ALA A 138 -45.38 -48.02 -30.67
CA ALA A 138 -44.99 -49.32 -31.23
C ALA A 138 -45.86 -50.47 -30.68
N LYS A 139 -46.14 -50.47 -29.38
CA LYS A 139 -47.05 -51.44 -28.75
C LYS A 139 -48.47 -51.34 -29.31
N GLU A 140 -48.99 -50.13 -29.49
CA GLU A 140 -50.31 -49.90 -30.09
C GLU A 140 -50.36 -50.33 -31.56
N ALA A 141 -49.31 -50.04 -32.34
CA ALA A 141 -49.21 -50.48 -33.73
C ALA A 141 -49.19 -52.01 -33.84
N ALA A 142 -48.41 -52.69 -33.00
CA ALA A 142 -48.35 -54.16 -32.97
C ALA A 142 -49.69 -54.80 -32.58
N LEU A 143 -50.44 -54.19 -31.65
CA LEU A 143 -51.80 -54.64 -31.31
C LEU A 143 -52.74 -54.50 -32.50
N ARG A 144 -52.72 -53.36 -33.21
CA ARG A 144 -53.54 -53.15 -34.42
C ARG A 144 -53.20 -54.14 -35.53
N GLU A 145 -51.92 -54.42 -35.76
CA GLU A 145 -51.48 -55.43 -36.74
C GLU A 145 -51.97 -56.83 -36.36
N LYS A 146 -51.88 -57.20 -35.08
CA LYS A 146 -52.42 -58.47 -34.58
C LYS A 146 -53.93 -58.57 -34.80
N ASP A 147 -54.67 -57.52 -34.48
CA ASP A 147 -56.13 -57.48 -34.65
C ASP A 147 -56.51 -57.57 -36.14
N ALA A 148 -55.78 -56.87 -37.01
CA ALA A 148 -55.96 -56.95 -38.46
C ALA A 148 -55.66 -58.36 -39.00
N ALA A 149 -54.59 -59.01 -38.52
CA ALA A 149 -54.25 -60.38 -38.91
C ALA A 149 -55.32 -61.38 -38.45
N LEU A 150 -55.87 -61.22 -37.24
CA LEU A 150 -56.97 -62.06 -36.75
C LEU A 150 -58.25 -61.86 -37.58
N ALA A 151 -58.58 -60.63 -37.96
CA ALA A 151 -59.70 -60.34 -38.84
C ALA A 151 -59.53 -60.99 -40.22
N GLU A 152 -58.33 -60.96 -40.79
CA GLU A 152 -58.04 -61.60 -42.07
C GLU A 152 -58.12 -63.14 -41.98
N ILE A 153 -57.59 -63.75 -40.92
CA ILE A 153 -57.76 -65.18 -40.66
C ILE A 153 -59.24 -65.55 -40.57
N ALA A 154 -60.05 -64.73 -39.89
CA ALA A 154 -61.50 -64.96 -39.78
C ALA A 154 -62.18 -64.88 -41.16
N ARG A 155 -61.80 -63.91 -42.00
CA ARG A 155 -62.27 -63.77 -43.38
C ARG A 155 -61.92 -64.99 -44.23
N LEU A 156 -60.67 -65.45 -44.18
CA LEU A 156 -60.21 -66.63 -44.93
C LEU A 156 -60.93 -67.91 -44.46
N ARG A 157 -61.17 -68.05 -43.15
CA ARG A 157 -61.94 -69.19 -42.61
C ARG A 157 -63.40 -69.18 -43.04
N ALA A 158 -64.03 -68.00 -43.18
CA ALA A 158 -65.38 -67.89 -43.71
C ALA A 158 -65.44 -68.32 -45.18
N LEU A 159 -64.49 -67.83 -46.00
CA LEU A 159 -64.41 -68.18 -47.42
C LEU A 159 -64.24 -69.70 -47.65
N LEU A 160 -63.47 -70.37 -46.79
CA LEU A 160 -63.25 -71.82 -46.84
C LEU A 160 -64.44 -72.65 -46.33
N ARG A 161 -65.39 -72.08 -45.60
CA ARG A 161 -66.64 -72.77 -45.19
C ARG A 161 -67.74 -72.68 -46.23
N ASP A 162 -67.67 -71.67 -47.10
CA ASP A 162 -68.62 -71.43 -48.19
C ASP A 162 -68.17 -72.06 -49.53
N SER A 163 -67.11 -72.89 -49.50
CA SER A 163 -66.58 -73.68 -50.63
C SER A 163 -66.75 -75.17 -50.36
#